data_AF-A0A972KE93-F1
#
_entry.id   AF-A0A972KE93-F1
#
_cell.length_a   1.000
_cell.length_b   1.000
_cell.length_c   1.000
_cell.angle_alpha   90.00
_cell.angle_beta   90.00
_cell.angle_gamma   90.00
#
_symmetry.space_group_name_H-M   'P 1'
#
loop_
_entity.id
_entity.type
_entity.pdbx_description
1 polymer ?
#
loop_
_entity_poly.entity_id
_entity_poly.type
_entity_poly.pdbx_seq_one_letter_code
_entity_poly.pdbx_strand_id
1 'polypeptide(L)' 'MPKRFKDLKEGECFRLVENPILYYGEPVTLVKIPVLRNYFRTTGYVRNARLKEAHRVPLQKYYHIKDDALVEVVED' A
#
# COMPACT_ATOMS: atom_id res chain seq x y z
N MET A 1 -13.17 10.95 -4.80
CA MET A 1 -13.14 10.34 -6.15
C MET A 1 -12.01 9.33 -6.21
N PRO A 2 -12.24 8.11 -6.71
CA PRO A 2 -11.21 7.09 -6.81
C PRO A 2 -10.14 7.49 -7.83
N LYS A 3 -8.86 7.32 -7.47
CA LYS A 3 -7.68 7.54 -8.32
C LYS A 3 -7.05 6.20 -8.68
N ARG A 4 -6.09 6.19 -9.62
CA ARG A 4 -5.24 5.01 -9.85
C ARG A 4 -4.03 5.07 -8.94
N PHE A 5 -3.52 3.92 -8.51
CA PHE A 5 -2.35 3.85 -7.63
C PHE A 5 -1.12 4.55 -8.22
N LYS A 6 -0.90 4.45 -9.53
CA LYS A 6 0.22 5.14 -10.22
C LYS A 6 0.18 6.66 -10.05
N ASP A 7 -1.01 7.25 -9.92
CA ASP A 7 -1.21 8.70 -9.83
C ASP A 7 -0.97 9.25 -8.41
N LEU A 8 -0.84 8.36 -7.42
CA LEU A 8 -0.49 8.75 -6.05
C LEU A 8 0.96 9.21 -5.95
N LYS A 9 1.25 10.15 -5.05
CA LYS A 9 2.59 10.53 -4.64
C LYS A 9 3.10 9.61 -3.53
N GLU A 10 4.42 9.45 -3.45
CA GLU A 10 5.04 8.75 -2.33
C GLU A 10 4.70 9.47 -1.01
N GLY A 11 4.37 8.70 0.03
CA GLY A 11 3.90 9.23 1.31
C GLY A 11 2.39 9.40 1.43
N GLU A 12 1.63 9.40 0.32
CA GLU A 12 0.16 9.49 0.39
C GLU A 12 -0.45 8.24 1.03
N CYS A 13 -1.46 8.47 1.88
CA CYS A 13 -2.26 7.43 2.51
C CYS A 13 -3.46 7.07 1.63
N PHE A 14 -3.71 5.78 1.47
CA PHE A 14 -4.78 5.30 0.61
C PHE A 14 -5.39 3.97 1.08
N ARG A 15 -6.56 3.67 0.55
CA ARG A 15 -7.23 2.36 0.66
C ARG A 15 -7.52 1.82 -0.74
N LEU A 16 -7.54 0.50 -0.88
CA LEU A 16 -7.98 -0.14 -2.11
C LEU A 16 -9.51 -0.09 -2.18
N VAL A 17 -10.04 0.36 -3.32
CA VAL A 17 -11.48 0.41 -3.57
C VAL A 17 -11.99 -0.99 -3.90
N GLU A 18 -11.24 -1.72 -4.73
CA GLU A 18 -11.54 -3.10 -5.12
C GLU A 18 -10.64 -4.04 -4.32
N ASN A 19 -11.25 -5.04 -3.65
CA ASN A 19 -10.56 -6.00 -2.80
C ASN A 19 -9.73 -5.34 -1.68
N PRO A 20 -10.40 -4.65 -0.72
CA PRO A 20 -9.70 -3.99 0.37
C PRO A 20 -8.87 -5.01 1.16
N ILE A 21 -7.66 -4.60 1.53
CA ILE A 21 -6.87 -5.39 2.47
C ILE A 21 -7.51 -5.22 3.84
N LEU A 22 -7.87 -6.34 4.46
CA LEU A 22 -8.46 -6.38 5.79
C LEU A 22 -7.43 -6.84 6.82
N TYR A 23 -7.48 -6.23 7.99
CA TYR A 23 -6.76 -6.70 9.17
C TYR A 23 -7.75 -6.79 10.32
N TYR A 24 -7.92 -8.00 10.87
CA TYR A 24 -9.00 -8.31 11.82
C TYR A 24 -10.41 -7.91 11.35
N GLY A 25 -10.66 -7.96 10.04
CA GLY A 25 -11.96 -7.63 9.45
C GLY A 25 -12.16 -6.14 9.11
N GLU A 26 -11.22 -5.28 9.49
CA GLU A 26 -11.29 -3.84 9.19
C GLU A 26 -10.39 -3.46 8.00
N PRO A 27 -10.85 -2.56 7.11
CA PRO A 27 -10.04 -2.10 5.98
C PRO A 27 -8.85 -1.27 6.47
N VAL A 28 -7.66 -1.66 6.05
CA VAL A 28 -6.44 -0.98 6.48
C VAL A 28 -6.07 0.18 5.58
N THR A 29 -5.49 1.21 6.20
CA THR A 29 -4.85 2.31 5.48
C THR A 29 -3.41 1.95 5.12
N LEU A 30 -3.08 2.10 3.85
CA LEU A 30 -1.74 1.90 3.30
C LEU A 30 -1.08 3.23 3.00
N VAL A 31 0.24 3.25 2.96
CA VAL A 31 1.06 4.40 2.56
C VAL A 31 1.85 4.01 1.32
N LYS A 32 1.81 4.84 0.28
CA LYS A 32 2.63 4.63 -0.91
C LYS A 32 4.10 4.87 -0.58
N ILE A 33 4.96 3.95 -0.99
CA ILE A 33 6.42 4.04 -0.78
C ILE A 33 7.13 3.85 -2.13
N PRO A 34 8.39 4.30 -2.25
CA PRO A 34 9.21 3.97 -3.40
C PRO A 34 9.29 2.46 -3.60
N VAL A 35 9.39 2.06 -4.88
CA VAL A 35 9.56 0.65 -5.23
C VAL A 35 10.87 0.12 -4.63
N LEU A 36 10.76 -0.87 -3.74
CA LEU A 36 11.91 -1.45 -3.05
C LEU A 36 12.67 -2.41 -3.98
N ARG A 37 13.49 -1.86 -4.88
CA ARG A 37 14.25 -2.62 -5.90
C ARG A 37 15.19 -3.67 -5.30
N ASN A 38 15.82 -3.39 -4.16
CA ASN A 38 16.70 -4.35 -3.50
C ASN A 38 15.94 -5.59 -3.02
N TYR A 39 14.71 -5.43 -2.55
CA TYR A 39 13.86 -6.55 -2.15
C TYR A 39 13.46 -7.41 -3.37
N PHE A 40 13.15 -6.77 -4.50
CA PHE A 40 12.85 -7.45 -5.76
C PHE A 40 14.02 -8.30 -6.27
N ARG A 41 15.25 -7.77 -6.24
CA ARG A 41 16.44 -8.53 -6.70
C ARG A 41 16.72 -9.77 -5.86
N THR A 42 16.40 -9.75 -4.57
CA THR A 42 16.69 -10.87 -3.65
C THR A 42 15.56 -11.89 -3.60
N THR A 43 14.30 -11.47 -3.77
CA THR A 43 13.14 -12.35 -3.51
C THR A 43 12.20 -12.53 -4.71
N GLY A 44 12.38 -11.76 -5.78
CA GLY A 44 11.45 -11.70 -6.92
C GLY A 44 10.14 -10.95 -6.62
N TYR A 45 9.91 -10.50 -5.39
CA TYR A 45 8.69 -9.80 -5.00
C TYR A 45 8.85 -8.27 -5.07
N VAL A 46 7.88 -7.60 -5.69
CA VAL A 46 7.80 -6.14 -5.74
C VAL A 46 7.07 -5.63 -4.49
N ARG A 47 7.51 -4.51 -3.91
CA ARG A 47 6.83 -3.83 -2.80
C ARG A 47 6.85 -2.33 -3.05
N ASN A 48 5.70 -1.70 -2.97
CA ASN A 48 5.48 -0.27 -3.25
C ASN A 48 4.41 0.38 -2.35
N ALA A 49 3.87 -0.38 -1.38
CA ALA A 49 3.03 0.15 -0.31
C ALA A 49 3.42 -0.49 1.03
N ARG A 50 3.20 0.22 2.13
CA ARG A 50 3.33 -0.30 3.50
C ARG A 50 2.08 -0.02 4.31
N LEU A 51 1.79 -0.86 5.29
CA LEU A 51 0.74 -0.58 6.28
C LEU A 51 1.06 0.70 7.05
N LYS A 52 0.11 1.63 7.18
CA LYS A 52 0.31 2.87 7.97
C LYS A 52 0.62 2.57 9.43
N GLU A 53 -0.15 1.65 10.01
CA GLU A 53 0.03 1.18 11.39
C GLU A 53 1.16 0.16 11.56
N ALA A 54 2.14 0.15 10.66
CA ALA A 54 3.33 -0.71 10.71
C ALA A 54 4.04 -0.71 12.07
N HIS A 55 3.94 0.36 12.86
CA HIS A 55 4.53 0.45 14.21
C HIS A 55 3.74 -0.30 15.29
N ARG A 56 2.45 -0.56 15.07
CA ARG A 56 1.57 -1.31 15.99
C ARG A 56 1.54 -2.80 15.70
N VAL A 57 2.03 -3.21 14.53
CA VAL A 57 2.07 -4.60 14.10
C VAL A 57 3.51 -5.11 14.21
N PRO A 58 3.78 -6.25 14.89
CA PRO A 58 5.14 -6.77 15.11
C PRO A 58 5.95 -7.00 13.83
N LEU A 59 5.26 -7.14 12.69
CA LEU A 59 5.83 -7.30 11.37
C LEU A 59 5.31 -6.16 10.50
N GLN A 60 6.21 -5.27 10.06
CA GLN A 60 5.86 -4.27 9.05
C GLN A 60 5.37 -5.00 7.79
N LYS A 61 4.06 -4.90 7.52
CA LYS A 61 3.45 -5.50 6.34
C LYS A 61 3.62 -4.56 5.16
N TYR A 62 4.30 -5.07 4.14
CA TYR A 62 4.46 -4.40 2.86
C TYR A 62 3.68 -5.13 1.79
N TYR A 63 3.21 -4.39 0.80
CA TYR A 63 2.34 -4.89 -0.23
C TYR A 63 2.84 -4.46 -1.61
N HIS A 64 2.52 -5.29 -2.59
CA HIS A 64 2.58 -4.90 -3.99
C HIS A 64 1.18 -4.46 -4.44
N ILE A 65 1.07 -3.23 -4.91
CA ILE A 65 -0.12 -2.69 -5.53
C ILE A 65 0.17 -2.46 -7.00
N LYS A 66 -0.72 -2.93 -7.88
CA LYS A 66 -0.60 -2.70 -9.32
C LYS A 66 -0.90 -1.25 -9.64
N ASP A 67 -0.23 -0.71 -10.66
CA ASP A 67 -0.33 0.69 -11.07
C ASP A 67 -1.75 1.11 -11.48
N ASP A 68 -2.51 0.18 -12.03
CA ASP A 68 -3.90 0.35 -12.46
C ASP A 68 -4.92 0.13 -11.33
N ALA A 69 -4.52 -0.28 -10.13
CA ALA A 69 -5.44 -0.49 -9.02
C ALA A 69 -6.19 0.81 -8.66
N LEU A 70 -7.50 0.69 -8.44
CA LEU A 70 -8.32 1.80 -7.95
C LEU A 70 -8.12 1.99 -6.45
N VAL A 71 -7.81 3.23 -6.08
CA VAL A 71 -7.49 3.63 -4.71
C VAL A 71 -8.25 4.88 -4.31
N GLU A 72 -8.60 4.95 -3.04
CA GLU A 72 -9.17 6.14 -2.41
C GLU A 72 -8.12 6.75 -1.48
N VAL A 73 -7.83 8.04 -1.68
CA VAL A 73 -6.91 8.78 -0.82
C VAL A 73 -7.60 9.07 0.51
N VAL A 74 -6.93 8.76 1.61
CA VAL A 74 -7.40 9.05 2.96
C VAL A 74 -6.57 10.22 3.47
N GLU A 75 -7.19 11.38 3.65
CA GLU A 75 -6.56 12.51 4.33
C GLU A 75 -6.39 12.17 5.81
N ASP A 76 -5.24 12.54 6.37
CA ASP A 76 -4.96 12.42 7.80
C ASP A 76 -5.08 13.78 8.49
#